data_AF-A0A6N2LAF6-F1
#
_entry.id   AF-A0A6N2LAF6-F1
#
_cell.length_a   1.000
_cell.length_b   1.000
_cell.length_c   1.000
_cell.angle_alpha   90.00
_cell.angle_beta   90.00
_cell.angle_gamma   90.00
#
_symmetry.space_group_name_H-M   'P 1'
#
loop_
_entity.id
_entity.type
_entity.pdbx_description
1 polymer ?
#
loop_
_entity_poly.entity_id
_entity_poly.type
_entity_poly.pdbx_seq_one_letter_code
_entity_poly.pdbx_strand_id
1 'polypeptide(L)'
;MRTLCDACESAAAIVFCAADEAALCLACDEKVHMCNKLASRHVRVGLANPSDVPRCDICENAPAFFYCETDGSSLCLPCDMTVHVGGKRTHGRYLLMRQRVETSA
;
A
#
# COMPACT_ATOMS: atom_id res chain seq x y z
N MET A 1 1.95 0.54 -5.67
CA MET A 1 2.20 1.97 -5.37
C MET A 1 2.99 2.06 -4.08
N ARG A 2 3.97 2.97 -4.00
CA ARG A 2 4.76 3.19 -2.79
C ARG A 2 4.36 4.57 -2.24
N THR A 3 3.91 4.63 -1.00
CA THR A 3 3.57 5.91 -0.35
C THR A 3 4.86 6.71 -0.16
N LEU A 4 4.86 7.97 -0.59
CA LEU A 4 5.99 8.88 -0.36
C LEU A 4 5.91 9.42 1.08
N CYS A 5 7.05 9.86 1.59
CA CYS A 5 7.12 10.54 2.88
C CYS A 5 6.37 11.88 2.81
N ASP A 6 5.43 12.11 3.72
CA ASP A 6 4.63 13.34 3.77
C ASP A 6 5.47 14.58 4.13
N ALA A 7 6.63 14.38 4.77
CA ALA A 7 7.50 15.47 5.20
C ALA A 7 8.54 15.90 4.16
N CYS A 8 9.02 14.98 3.32
CA CYS A 8 10.08 15.29 2.35
C CYS A 8 9.72 15.01 0.89
N GLU A 9 8.57 14.38 0.65
CA GLU A 9 7.96 14.10 -0.67
C GLU A 9 8.87 13.39 -1.68
N SER A 10 9.99 12.83 -1.22
CA SER A 10 11.07 12.33 -2.09
C SER A 10 11.49 10.91 -1.77
N ALA A 11 11.48 10.54 -0.48
CA ALA A 11 11.78 9.19 -0.02
C ALA A 11 10.50 8.39 0.18
N ALA A 12 10.60 7.07 0.09
CA ALA A 12 9.50 6.19 0.45
C ALA A 12 9.20 6.24 1.95
N ALA A 13 7.93 6.31 2.31
CA ALA A 13 7.50 6.14 3.69
C ALA A 13 7.66 4.68 4.11
N ILE A 14 8.14 4.47 5.34
CA ILE A 14 8.33 3.15 5.95
C ILE A 14 7.67 3.04 7.33
N VAL A 15 7.14 4.14 7.85
CA VAL A 15 6.46 4.19 9.15
C VAL A 15 5.29 5.16 9.06
N PHE A 16 4.21 4.86 9.77
CA PHE A 16 3.07 5.74 9.95
C PHE A 16 2.93 6.10 11.43
N CYS A 17 2.82 7.38 11.72
CA CYS A 17 2.53 7.90 13.05
C CYS A 17 1.06 8.25 13.15
N ALA A 18 0.33 7.60 14.07
CA ALA A 18 -1.09 7.85 14.24
C ALA A 18 -1.39 9.22 14.90
N ALA A 19 -0.48 9.72 15.75
CA ALA A 19 -0.67 10.99 16.45
C ALA A 19 -0.50 12.20 15.50
N ASP A 20 0.41 12.08 14.53
CA ASP A 20 0.70 13.14 13.55
C ASP A 20 -0.03 12.93 12.22
N GLU A 21 -0.79 11.82 12.10
CA GLU A 21 -1.48 11.39 10.87
C GLU A 21 -0.56 11.38 9.63
N ALA A 22 0.71 11.01 9.82
CA ALA A 22 1.76 11.17 8.81
C ALA A 22 2.52 9.86 8.52
N ALA A 23 2.76 9.60 7.24
CA ALA A 23 3.63 8.55 6.72
C ALA A 23 5.04 9.12 6.48
N LEU A 24 6.03 8.64 7.22
CA LEU A 24 7.39 9.18 7.21
C LEU A 24 8.41 8.16 6.68
N CYS A 25 9.45 8.67 6.02
CA CYS A 25 10.67 7.89 5.80
C CYS A 25 11.50 7.83 7.10
N LEU A 26 12.46 6.91 7.16
CA LEU A 26 13.29 6.71 8.37
C LEU A 26 13.94 8.01 8.87
N ALA A 27 14.54 8.79 7.96
CA ALA A 27 15.25 10.02 8.32
C ALA A 27 14.31 11.13 8.84
N CYS A 28 13.08 11.21 8.33
CA CYS A 28 12.08 12.16 8.81
C CYS A 28 11.47 11.69 10.14
N ASP A 29 11.24 10.38 10.30
CA ASP A 29 10.77 9.79 11.54
C ASP A 29 11.72 10.07 12.71
N GLU A 30 13.02 9.85 12.53
CA GLU A 30 14.02 10.16 13.56
C GLU A 30 14.01 11.65 13.93
N LYS A 31 13.94 12.54 12.93
CA LYS A 31 13.90 13.99 13.17
C LYS A 31 12.65 14.39 13.96
N VAL A 32 11.49 13.82 13.69
CA VAL A 32 10.24 14.19 14.39
C VAL A 32 10.21 13.57 15.79
N HIS A 33 10.47 12.26 15.88
CA HIS A 33 10.20 11.48 17.09
C HIS A 33 11.37 11.38 18.07
N MET A 34 12.60 11.74 17.66
CA MET A 34 13.75 11.81 18.60
C MET A 34 14.01 13.23 19.13
N CYS A 35 13.27 14.24 18.65
CA CYS A 35 13.44 15.63 19.09
C CYS A 35 13.11 15.84 20.58
N ASN A 36 12.14 15.10 21.13
CA ASN A 36 11.78 15.22 22.55
C ASN A 36 11.08 13.96 23.11
N LYS A 37 10.96 13.91 24.45
CA LYS A 37 10.32 12.80 25.18
C LYS A 37 8.81 12.67 24.96
N LEU A 38 8.15 13.69 24.41
CA LEU A 38 6.72 13.65 24.11
C LEU A 38 6.50 12.94 22.77
N ALA A 39 7.21 13.37 21.73
CA ALA A 39 7.14 12.80 20.38
C ALA A 39 7.61 11.35 20.33
N SER A 40 8.66 10.98 21.07
CA SER A 40 9.12 9.57 21.14
C SER A 40 8.08 8.57 21.65
N ARG A 41 7.00 9.02 22.28
CA ARG A 41 5.88 8.18 22.75
C ARG A 41 4.78 7.99 21.71
N HIS A 42 4.86 8.69 20.57
CA HIS A 42 3.87 8.51 19.52
C HIS A 42 3.84 7.05 19.05
N VAL A 43 2.63 6.50 18.91
CA VAL A 43 2.46 5.15 18.40
C VAL A 43 2.82 5.18 16.92
N ARG A 44 3.89 4.46 16.60
CA ARG A 44 4.41 4.28 15.25
C ARG A 44 4.11 2.88 14.79
N VAL A 45 3.74 2.76 13.52
CA VAL A 45 3.42 1.50 12.86
C VAL A 45 4.34 1.39 11.66
N GLY A 46 5.09 0.29 11.56
CA GLY A 46 5.84 -0.03 10.36
C GLY A 46 4.90 -0.12 9.16
N LEU A 47 5.22 0.61 8.09
CA LEU A 47 4.62 0.35 6.80
C LEU A 47 5.42 -0.79 6.19
N ALA A 48 4.76 -1.91 5.90
CA ALA A 48 5.41 -2.98 5.18
C ALA A 48 6.05 -2.41 3.90
N ASN A 49 7.24 -2.91 3.55
CA ASN A 49 7.70 -2.79 2.18
C ASN A 49 6.55 -3.22 1.26
N PRO A 50 6.33 -2.56 0.11
CA PRO A 50 5.24 -2.92 -0.78
C PRO A 50 5.32 -4.41 -1.04
N SER A 51 4.47 -5.17 -0.36
CA SER A 51 4.54 -6.62 -0.35
C SER A 51 4.31 -7.06 -1.78
N ASP A 52 5.07 -8.05 -2.24
CA ASP A 52 5.03 -8.58 -3.60
C ASP A 52 3.59 -8.58 -4.12
N VAL A 53 3.33 -7.66 -5.05
CA VAL A 53 2.01 -7.57 -5.67
C VAL A 53 1.76 -8.94 -6.29
N PRO A 54 0.67 -9.65 -5.91
CA PRO A 54 0.37 -10.95 -6.47
C PRO A 54 0.35 -10.72 -7.96
N ARG A 55 0.98 -11.64 -8.66
CA ARG A 55 0.94 -11.62 -10.10
C ARG A 55 -0.52 -11.79 -10.50
N CYS A 56 -0.86 -11.24 -11.65
CA CYS A 56 -2.16 -11.47 -12.25
C CYS A 56 -2.38 -12.99 -12.37
N ASP A 57 -3.51 -13.48 -11.85
CA ASP A 57 -3.82 -14.92 -11.87
C ASP A 57 -4.05 -15.46 -13.29
N ILE A 58 -4.26 -14.57 -14.27
CA ILE A 58 -4.48 -14.96 -15.68
C ILE A 58 -3.18 -15.02 -16.46
N CYS A 59 -2.33 -13.99 -16.37
CA CYS A 59 -1.12 -13.92 -17.21
C CYS A 59 0.17 -14.23 -16.47
N GLU A 60 0.14 -14.25 -15.14
CA GLU A 60 1.27 -14.49 -14.23
C GLU A 60 2.51 -13.58 -14.44
N ASN A 61 2.45 -12.66 -15.40
CA ASN A 61 3.61 -11.88 -15.84
C ASN A 61 3.60 -10.44 -15.32
N ALA A 62 2.42 -9.91 -14.96
CA ALA A 62 2.24 -8.55 -14.51
C ALA A 62 1.72 -8.50 -13.07
N PRO A 63 2.06 -7.45 -12.29
CA PRO A 63 1.44 -7.21 -10.98
C PRO A 63 -0.06 -6.98 -11.12
N ALA A 64 -0.85 -7.53 -10.21
CA ALA A 64 -2.29 -7.31 -10.14
C ALA A 64 -2.62 -5.92 -9.56
N PHE A 65 -3.64 -5.27 -10.13
CA PHE A 65 -4.15 -3.97 -9.70
C PHE A 65 -5.59 -4.06 -9.19
N PHE A 66 -6.35 -5.04 -9.68
CA PHE A 66 -7.75 -5.23 -9.38
C PHE A 66 -7.96 -6.58 -8.71
N TYR A 67 -8.93 -6.63 -7.80
CA TYR A 67 -9.47 -7.86 -7.26
C TYR A 67 -10.94 -7.99 -7.67
N CYS A 68 -11.28 -9.10 -8.32
CA CYS A 68 -12.65 -9.47 -8.58
C CYS A 68 -13.16 -10.32 -7.42
N GLU A 69 -14.14 -9.81 -6.68
CA GLU A 69 -14.72 -10.53 -5.53
C GLU A 69 -15.51 -11.76 -5.97
N THR A 70 -16.21 -11.68 -7.11
CA THR A 70 -17.03 -12.77 -7.63
C THR A 70 -16.18 -13.95 -8.11
N ASP A 71 -15.07 -13.67 -8.79
CA ASP A 71 -14.18 -14.72 -9.32
C ASP A 71 -13.03 -15.07 -8.36
N GLY A 72 -12.88 -14.33 -7.25
CA GLY A 72 -11.82 -14.51 -6.28
C GLY A 72 -10.41 -14.29 -6.83
N SER A 73 -10.26 -13.52 -7.92
CA SER A 73 -9.02 -13.41 -8.69
C SER A 73 -8.42 -12.01 -8.71
N SER A 74 -7.09 -11.96 -8.71
CA SER A 74 -6.26 -10.77 -8.80
C SER A 74 -5.84 -10.54 -10.26
N LEU A 75 -6.20 -9.40 -10.83
CA LEU A 75 -6.03 -9.12 -12.26
C LEU A 75 -5.14 -7.90 -12.50
N CYS A 76 -4.26 -7.98 -13.49
CA CYS A 76 -3.62 -6.81 -14.07
C CYS A 76 -4.61 -6.04 -14.96
N LEU A 77 -4.32 -4.77 -15.25
CA LEU A 77 -5.22 -3.91 -16.04
C LEU A 77 -5.62 -4.52 -17.41
N PRO A 78 -4.72 -5.09 -18.22
CA PRO A 78 -5.12 -5.73 -19.49
C PRO A 78 -6.08 -6.90 -19.31
N CYS A 79 -5.81 -7.79 -18.35
CA CYS A 79 -6.66 -8.95 -18.08
C CYS A 79 -8.02 -8.53 -17.50
N ASP A 80 -8.04 -7.51 -16.63
CA ASP A 80 -9.27 -6.92 -16.11
C ASP A 80 -10.16 -6.38 -17.23
N MET A 81 -9.59 -5.64 -18.19
CA MET A 81 -10.34 -5.12 -19.34
C MET A 81 -10.94 -6.24 -20.19
N THR A 82 -10.22 -7.34 -20.40
CA THR A 82 -10.73 -8.51 -21.14
C THR A 82 -11.90 -9.18 -20.42
N VAL A 83 -11.82 -9.33 -19.09
CA VAL A 83 -12.86 -10.02 -18.30
C VAL A 83 -14.08 -9.13 -18.07
N HIS A 84 -13.87 -7.85 -17.74
CA HIS A 84 -14.91 -6.98 -17.19
C HIS A 84 -15.38 -5.85 -18.12
N VAL A 85 -14.55 -5.39 -19.07
CA VAL A 85 -14.93 -4.29 -20.00
C VAL A 85 -15.28 -4.82 -21.39
N GLY A 86 -14.61 -5.88 -21.86
CA GLY A 86 -14.95 -6.60 -23.08
C GLY A 86 -15.92 -7.77 -22.87
N GLY A 87 -16.18 -8.17 -21.62
CA GLY A 87 -17.05 -9.29 -21.26
C GLY A 87 -18.45 -8.86 -20.80
N LYS A 88 -19.42 -9.79 -20.88
CA LYS A 88 -20.81 -9.60 -20.38
C LYS A 88 -20.93 -9.56 -18.84
N ARG A 89 -19.82 -9.44 -18.10
CA ARG A 89 -19.75 -9.66 -16.66
C ARG A 89 -19.42 -8.36 -15.93
N THR A 90 -20.41 -7.80 -15.25
CA THR A 90 -20.24 -6.63 -14.36
C THR A 90 -20.06 -7.12 -12.92
N HIS A 91 -18.91 -7.71 -12.64
CA HIS A 91 -18.55 -8.14 -11.28
C HIS A 91 -18.07 -6.94 -10.44
N GLY A 92 -18.22 -7.04 -9.12
CA GLY A 92 -17.64 -6.10 -8.18
C GLY A 92 -16.12 -6.13 -8.25
N ARG A 93 -15.50 -4.99 -8.60
CA ARG A 93 -14.04 -4.85 -8.72
C ARG A 93 -13.54 -3.88 -7.67
N TYR A 94 -12.48 -4.26 -6.97
CA TYR A 94 -11.83 -3.44 -5.95
C TYR A 94 -10.38 -3.18 -6.33
N LEU A 95 -9.90 -1.98 -6.03
CA LEU A 95 -8.48 -1.69 -6.14
C LEU A 95 -7.74 -2.44 -5.03
N LEU A 96 -6.67 -3.15 -5.40
CA LEU A 96 -5.76 -3.75 -4.43
C LEU A 96 -4.91 -2.64 -3.79
N MET A 97 -5.42 -2.01 -2.72
CA MET A 97 -4.63 -1.12 -1.88
C MET A 97 -3.65 -1.94 -1.03
N ARG A 98 -2.36 -1.60 -1.11
CA ARG A 98 -1.26 -2.37 -0.51
C ARG A 98 -0.46 -1.54 0.48
N GLN A 99 -1.07 -1.28 1.63
CA GLN A 99 -0.32 -0.96 2.83
C GLN A 99 -0.67 -2.01 3.88
N ARG A 100 0.29 -2.88 4.17
CA ARG A 100 0.22 -3.72 5.37
C ARG A 100 0.77 -2.90 6.53
N VAL A 101 -0.06 -2.77 7.55
CA VAL A 101 0.23 -2.12 8.83
C VAL A 101 0.97 -3.18 9.67
N GLU A 102 2.26 -2.96 9.92
CA GLU A 102 3.05 -3.77 10.85
C GLU A 102 3.08 -3.05 12.20
N THR A 103 2.45 -3.64 13.22
CA THR A 103 2.58 -3.13 14.58
C THR A 103 4.00 -3.40 15.06
N SER A 104 4.83 -2.36 15.16
CA SER A 104 6.15 -2.49 15.82
C SER A 104 5.92 -2.59 17.33
N ALA A 105 6.36 -3.70 17.93
CA ALA A 105 6.44 -3.88 19.37
C ALA A 105 7.63 -3.10 19.96
#